data_AF-A0A453JQF7-F1
#
_entry.id   AF-A0A453JQF7-F1
#
_cell.length_a   1.000
_cell.length_b   1.000
_cell.length_c   1.000
_cell.angle_alpha   90.00
_cell.angle_beta   90.00
_cell.angle_gamma   90.00
#
_symmetry.space_group_name_H-M   'P 1'
#
loop_
_entity.id
_entity.type
_entity.pdbx_description
1 polymer ?
#
loop_
_entity_poly.entity_id
_entity_poly.type
_entity_poly.pdbx_seq_one_letter_code
_entity_poly.pdbx_strand_id
1 'polypeptide(L)'
;MASRRALVLLAVVASLCRAAVGQRAKPLLPGGPSCSTADNYTDGSPYKKNLDELLAGLPAAAGGNGWFYNGTAGAPGTADQVFGLIMCYADRNATQCRECLAGAPAGITTACPGSRNVRAAYDACVLRYSPPPSFFSTADLAVNFQVRAIAFAVDPDKMLNAWLTLMTDLTGRAASSPSRVANATTPYDGDPAMLVYGLAQCTRDLNATECTRCLVSMVGQLRRRFTNETGGAIKA
;
A
#
# COMPACT_ATOMS: atom_id res chain seq x y z
N MET A 1 46.16 35.03 -48.89
CA MET A 1 44.89 35.68 -48.48
C MET A 1 43.82 34.62 -48.38
N ALA A 2 43.39 34.27 -47.17
CA ALA A 2 42.23 33.41 -46.93
C ALA A 2 41.49 33.97 -45.71
N SER A 3 40.31 34.52 -46.00
CA SER A 3 39.42 35.23 -45.09
C SER A 3 38.86 34.28 -44.03
N ARG A 4 39.23 34.47 -42.75
CA ARG A 4 38.53 33.84 -41.61
C ARG A 4 37.18 34.53 -41.41
N ARG A 5 36.10 33.94 -41.95
CA ARG A 5 34.73 34.34 -41.61
C ARG A 5 34.37 33.75 -40.24
N ALA A 6 34.27 34.62 -39.24
CA ALA A 6 33.71 34.25 -37.94
C ALA A 6 32.21 34.03 -38.08
N LEU A 7 31.74 32.81 -37.83
CA LEU A 7 30.32 32.49 -37.69
C LEU A 7 29.92 32.77 -36.23
N VAL A 8 29.26 33.91 -35.99
CA VAL A 8 28.58 34.18 -34.72
C VAL A 8 27.23 33.47 -34.77
N LEU A 9 27.14 32.30 -34.13
CA LEU A 9 25.87 31.61 -33.88
C LEU A 9 25.15 32.31 -32.73
N LEU A 10 24.21 33.20 -33.06
CA LEU A 10 23.21 33.71 -32.12
C LEU A 10 22.22 32.58 -31.81
N ALA A 11 22.49 31.81 -30.75
CA ALA A 11 21.53 30.87 -30.20
C ALA A 11 20.47 31.65 -29.40
N VAL A 12 19.31 31.89 -30.01
CA VAL A 12 18.11 32.35 -29.29
C VAL A 12 17.61 31.16 -28.47
N VAL A 13 17.99 31.10 -27.19
CA VAL A 13 17.39 30.16 -26.24
C VAL A 13 15.99 30.70 -25.93
N ALA A 14 15.01 30.32 -26.74
CA ALA A 14 13.61 30.48 -26.40
C ALA A 14 13.32 29.56 -25.21
N SER A 15 13.45 30.10 -23.99
CA SER A 15 12.97 29.45 -22.77
C SER A 15 11.46 29.30 -22.89
N LEU A 16 11.03 28.15 -23.39
CA LEU A 16 9.64 27.70 -23.28
C LEU A 16 9.36 27.46 -21.79
N CYS A 17 8.99 28.51 -21.07
CA CYS A 17 8.18 28.38 -19.87
C CYS A 17 6.82 27.79 -20.31
N ARG A 18 6.79 26.48 -20.55
CA ARG A 18 5.53 25.75 -20.57
C ARG A 18 4.98 25.85 -19.17
N ALA A 19 4.00 26.74 -18.97
CA ALA A 19 3.06 26.60 -17.88
C ALA A 19 2.49 25.18 -18.02
N ALA A 20 2.78 24.32 -17.04
CA ALA A 20 2.11 23.04 -16.93
C ALA A 20 0.63 23.36 -16.71
N VAL A 21 -0.16 23.29 -17.77
CA VAL A 21 -1.61 23.22 -17.66
C VAL A 21 -1.87 21.96 -16.87
N GLY A 22 -2.18 22.12 -15.58
CA GLY A 22 -2.51 21.03 -14.69
C GLY A 22 -3.74 20.32 -15.23
N GLN A 23 -3.56 19.22 -15.95
CA GLN A 23 -4.60 18.22 -16.06
C GLN A 23 -4.98 17.89 -14.61
N ARG A 24 -6.24 18.09 -14.23
CA ARG A 24 -6.76 17.53 -12.98
C ARG A 24 -6.43 16.05 -13.02
N ALA A 25 -5.40 15.63 -12.28
CA ALA A 25 -5.03 14.24 -12.19
C ALA A 25 -6.29 13.49 -11.74
N LYS A 26 -6.70 12.49 -12.51
CA LYS A 26 -7.84 11.64 -12.15
C LYS A 26 -7.58 11.12 -10.73
N PRO A 27 -8.56 11.17 -9.81
CA PRO A 27 -8.37 10.66 -8.46
C PRO A 27 -7.86 9.22 -8.51
N LEU A 28 -6.80 8.92 -7.77
CA LEU A 28 -6.33 7.56 -7.59
C LEU A 28 -7.39 6.80 -6.78
N LEU A 29 -8.05 5.80 -7.36
CA LEU A 29 -9.13 5.07 -6.68
C LEU A 29 -8.63 3.73 -6.14
N PRO A 30 -9.11 3.28 -4.97
CA PRO A 30 -8.77 1.98 -4.41
C PRO A 30 -9.57 0.85 -5.07
N GLY A 31 -9.06 -0.37 -4.97
CA GLY A 31 -9.79 -1.56 -5.41
C GLY A 31 -10.81 -2.02 -4.37
N GLY A 32 -12.09 -1.66 -4.54
CA GLY A 32 -13.20 -2.14 -3.70
C GLY A 32 -13.04 -1.81 -2.21
N PRO A 33 -12.98 -0.52 -1.82
CA PRO A 33 -12.76 -0.14 -0.43
C PRO A 33 -13.92 -0.58 0.46
N SER A 34 -13.61 -0.90 1.72
CA SER A 34 -14.63 -1.07 2.75
C SER A 34 -14.97 0.31 3.32
N CYS A 35 -16.23 0.72 3.15
CA CYS A 35 -16.77 1.99 3.65
C CYS A 35 -17.78 1.74 4.77
N SER A 36 -17.92 2.67 5.73
CA SER A 36 -18.98 2.59 6.74
C SER A 36 -20.36 2.80 6.11
N THR A 37 -21.33 1.98 6.55
CA THR A 37 -22.73 2.04 6.10
C THR A 37 -23.64 2.74 7.10
N ALA A 38 -23.15 3.02 8.30
CA ALA A 38 -23.86 3.70 9.37
C ALA A 38 -22.92 4.69 10.08
N ASP A 39 -23.49 5.59 10.87
CA ASP A 39 -22.79 6.60 11.66
C ASP A 39 -21.88 7.52 10.84
N ASN A 40 -22.20 7.76 9.58
CA ASN A 40 -21.39 8.61 8.69
C ASN A 40 -21.27 10.05 9.20
N TYR A 41 -20.14 10.71 8.87
CA TYR A 41 -19.94 12.12 9.20
C TYR A 41 -20.68 13.03 8.22
N THR A 42 -21.00 14.24 8.67
CA THR A 42 -21.56 15.30 7.84
C THR A 42 -20.51 16.35 7.50
N ASP A 43 -20.73 17.09 6.43
CA ASP A 43 -19.88 18.21 6.06
C ASP A 43 -19.83 19.28 7.16
N GLY A 44 -18.63 19.80 7.44
CA GLY A 44 -18.39 20.78 8.50
C GLY A 44 -18.33 20.21 9.93
N SER A 45 -18.64 18.93 10.14
CA SER A 45 -18.54 18.28 11.46
C SER A 45 -17.11 18.33 12.03
N PRO A 46 -16.93 18.32 13.37
CA PRO A 46 -15.60 18.29 13.97
C PRO A 46 -14.82 17.04 13.56
N TYR A 47 -15.46 15.87 13.53
CA TYR A 47 -14.88 14.64 12.97
C TYR A 47 -14.31 14.83 11.56
N LYS A 48 -15.09 15.45 10.64
CA LYS A 48 -14.62 15.68 9.27
C LYS A 48 -13.36 16.57 9.25
N LYS A 49 -13.33 17.64 10.04
CA LYS A 49 -12.16 18.52 10.12
C LYS A 49 -10.92 17.77 10.61
N ASN A 50 -11.07 16.95 11.63
CA ASN A 50 -9.99 16.12 12.16
C ASN A 50 -9.53 15.07 11.13
N LEU A 51 -10.47 14.47 10.38
CA LEU A 51 -10.15 13.53 9.31
C LEU A 51 -9.37 14.23 8.19
N ASP A 52 -9.81 15.41 7.75
CA ASP A 52 -9.15 16.19 6.70
C ASP A 52 -7.72 16.58 7.12
N GLU A 53 -7.53 17.01 8.38
CA GLU A 53 -6.20 17.29 8.96
C GLU A 53 -5.30 16.06 8.94
N LEU A 54 -5.81 14.92 9.44
CA LEU A 54 -5.05 13.67 9.48
C LEU A 54 -4.66 13.22 8.08
N LEU A 55 -5.61 13.18 7.15
CA LEU A 55 -5.40 12.75 5.77
C LEU A 55 -4.40 13.63 5.02
N ALA A 56 -4.36 14.93 5.31
CA ALA A 56 -3.37 15.84 4.75
C ALA A 56 -1.94 15.60 5.28
N GLY A 57 -1.81 15.19 6.55
CA GLY A 57 -0.51 14.96 7.19
C GLY A 57 0.12 13.59 6.91
N LEU A 58 -0.72 12.54 6.76
CA LEU A 58 -0.27 11.14 6.59
C LEU A 58 0.80 10.95 5.50
N PRO A 59 0.69 11.52 4.28
CA PRO A 59 1.64 11.23 3.19
C PRO A 59 3.06 11.69 3.48
N ALA A 60 3.22 12.93 3.97
CA ALA A 60 4.53 13.49 4.28
C ALA A 60 5.18 12.76 5.46
N ALA A 61 4.40 12.46 6.49
CA ALA A 61 4.87 11.72 7.66
C ALA A 61 5.33 10.29 7.29
N ALA A 62 4.60 9.59 6.41
CA ALA A 62 5.00 8.28 5.91
C ALA A 62 6.26 8.35 5.05
N GLY A 63 6.38 9.35 4.16
CA GLY A 63 7.58 9.58 3.35
C GLY A 63 8.85 9.79 4.20
N GLY A 64 8.73 10.47 5.34
CA GLY A 64 9.82 10.68 6.29
C GLY A 64 10.13 9.49 7.20
N ASN A 65 9.29 8.45 7.22
CA ASN A 65 9.37 7.35 8.18
C ASN A 65 9.44 5.97 7.51
N GLY A 66 10.14 5.87 6.38
CA GLY A 66 10.31 4.59 5.67
C GLY A 66 9.01 4.03 5.11
N TRP A 67 8.18 4.91 4.53
CA TRP A 67 6.94 4.59 3.82
C TRP A 67 5.80 4.04 4.69
N PHE A 68 5.82 4.33 5.99
CA PHE A 68 4.77 3.98 6.93
C PHE A 68 4.55 5.11 7.93
N TYR A 69 3.30 5.43 8.21
CA TYR A 69 2.95 6.27 9.35
C TYR A 69 1.53 5.97 9.84
N ASN A 70 1.35 5.99 11.16
CA ASN A 70 0.05 6.03 11.80
C ASN A 70 -0.06 7.27 12.68
N GLY A 71 -1.24 7.87 12.72
CA GLY A 71 -1.48 9.13 13.40
C GLY A 71 -2.91 9.26 13.89
N THR A 72 -3.11 10.27 14.71
CA THR A 72 -4.38 10.56 15.36
C THR A 72 -4.65 12.05 15.27
N ALA A 73 -5.91 12.43 15.04
CA ALA A 73 -6.37 13.82 15.08
C ALA A 73 -7.63 13.96 15.94
N GLY A 74 -7.86 15.16 16.48
CA GLY A 74 -8.95 15.44 17.41
C GLY A 74 -8.61 15.16 18.88
N ALA A 75 -9.46 15.68 19.78
CA ALA A 75 -9.25 15.59 21.21
C ALA A 75 -9.33 14.12 21.72
N PRO A 76 -8.38 13.66 22.55
CA PRO A 76 -8.37 12.29 23.06
C PRO A 76 -9.67 11.91 23.78
N GLY A 77 -10.20 10.73 23.47
CA GLY A 77 -11.39 10.18 24.12
C GLY A 77 -12.72 10.79 23.65
N THR A 78 -12.70 11.66 22.64
CA THR A 78 -13.93 12.23 22.06
C THR A 78 -14.44 11.41 20.88
N ALA A 79 -15.74 11.52 20.59
CA ALA A 79 -16.34 10.90 19.42
C ALA A 79 -15.76 11.43 18.09
N ASP A 80 -15.19 12.64 18.11
CA ASP A 80 -14.60 13.30 16.95
C ASP A 80 -13.14 12.91 16.68
N GLN A 81 -12.52 12.12 17.57
CA GLN A 81 -11.16 11.62 17.37
C GLN A 81 -11.08 10.68 16.16
N VAL A 82 -9.99 10.76 15.40
CA VAL A 82 -9.76 9.95 14.21
C VAL A 82 -8.42 9.25 14.32
N PHE A 83 -8.40 7.94 14.12
CA PHE A 83 -7.18 7.15 13.97
C PHE A 83 -6.97 6.81 12.51
N GLY A 84 -5.75 6.89 12.02
CA GLY A 84 -5.45 6.55 10.64
C GLY A 84 -4.03 6.09 10.42
N LEU A 85 -3.82 5.28 9.38
CA LEU A 85 -2.50 4.91 8.91
C LEU A 85 -2.44 4.90 7.39
N ILE A 86 -1.22 5.06 6.89
CA ILE A 86 -0.90 4.87 5.48
C ILE A 86 0.45 4.14 5.36
N MET A 87 0.56 3.22 4.41
CA MET A 87 1.78 2.44 4.20
C MET A 87 1.96 2.04 2.74
N CYS A 88 3.18 2.10 2.22
CA CYS A 88 3.48 1.48 0.93
C CYS A 88 3.77 -0.01 1.05
N TYR A 89 3.37 -0.76 0.02
CA TYR A 89 3.80 -2.14 -0.10
C TYR A 89 5.26 -2.23 -0.51
N ALA A 90 5.98 -3.18 0.08
CA ALA A 90 7.41 -3.37 -0.12
C ALA A 90 7.76 -3.91 -1.52
N ASP A 91 6.77 -4.39 -2.28
CA ASP A 91 6.88 -4.85 -3.67
C ASP A 91 6.80 -3.70 -4.71
N ARG A 92 6.93 -2.44 -4.28
CA ARG A 92 6.73 -1.25 -5.11
C ARG A 92 7.92 -0.32 -5.08
N ASN A 93 8.14 0.36 -6.20
CA ASN A 93 9.23 1.33 -6.29
C ASN A 93 8.86 2.67 -5.61
N ALA A 94 9.88 3.47 -5.32
CA ALA A 94 9.72 4.74 -4.60
C ALA A 94 8.85 5.77 -5.33
N THR A 95 8.76 5.73 -6.66
CA THR A 95 7.90 6.64 -7.43
C THR A 95 6.44 6.25 -7.28
N GLN A 96 6.11 4.98 -7.52
CA GLN A 96 4.76 4.43 -7.32
C GLN A 96 4.27 4.63 -5.88
N CYS A 97 5.17 4.41 -4.92
CA CYS A 97 4.87 4.64 -3.51
C CYS A 97 4.53 6.12 -3.25
N ARG A 98 5.38 7.07 -3.67
CA ARG A 98 5.12 8.51 -3.48
C ARG A 98 3.81 8.96 -4.12
N GLU A 99 3.54 8.51 -5.35
CA GLU A 99 2.30 8.80 -6.05
C GLU A 99 1.08 8.25 -5.29
N CYS A 100 1.19 7.02 -4.77
CA CYS A 100 0.12 6.41 -4.00
C CYS A 100 -0.15 7.14 -2.68
N LEU A 101 0.91 7.44 -1.92
CA LEU A 101 0.78 8.19 -0.67
C LEU A 101 0.12 9.56 -0.89
N ALA A 102 0.50 10.27 -1.96
CA ALA A 102 -0.06 11.57 -2.28
C ALA A 102 -1.52 11.49 -2.80
N GLY A 103 -1.85 10.46 -3.58
CA GLY A 103 -3.16 10.33 -4.24
C GLY A 103 -4.24 9.66 -3.38
N ALA A 104 -3.86 8.70 -2.52
CA ALA A 104 -4.79 7.88 -1.75
C ALA A 104 -5.76 8.67 -0.85
N PRO A 105 -5.35 9.78 -0.18
CA PRO A 105 -6.27 10.57 0.65
C PRO A 105 -7.44 11.20 -0.13
N ALA A 106 -7.16 11.80 -1.30
CA ALA A 106 -8.20 12.37 -2.15
C ALA A 106 -9.03 11.27 -2.84
N GLY A 107 -8.37 10.18 -3.20
CA GLY A 107 -9.00 8.97 -3.73
C GLY A 107 -10.07 8.40 -2.83
N ILE A 108 -9.73 8.20 -1.56
CA ILE A 108 -10.61 7.51 -0.63
C ILE A 108 -11.81 8.34 -0.22
N THR A 109 -11.65 9.66 -0.10
CA THR A 109 -12.76 10.58 0.18
C THR A 109 -13.74 10.67 -0.99
N THR A 110 -13.27 10.43 -2.22
CA THR A 110 -14.13 10.29 -3.40
C THR A 110 -14.85 8.95 -3.43
N ALA A 111 -14.17 7.86 -3.04
CA ALA A 111 -14.70 6.50 -3.10
C ALA A 111 -15.65 6.15 -1.94
N CYS A 112 -15.40 6.67 -0.74
CA CYS A 112 -16.18 6.47 0.49
C CYS A 112 -16.65 7.83 1.07
N PRO A 113 -17.53 8.57 0.37
CA PRO A 113 -17.97 9.88 0.85
C PRO A 113 -18.75 9.76 2.17
N GLY A 114 -18.39 10.59 3.16
CA GLY A 114 -19.07 10.61 4.47
C GLY A 114 -18.67 9.47 5.41
N SER A 115 -17.87 8.50 4.96
CA SER A 115 -17.56 7.33 5.78
C SER A 115 -16.57 7.63 6.88
N ARG A 116 -16.84 7.18 8.10
CA ARG A 116 -15.94 7.32 9.26
C ARG A 116 -15.03 6.12 9.45
N ASN A 117 -15.43 4.93 9.01
CA ASN A 117 -14.62 3.72 9.13
C ASN A 117 -14.32 3.19 7.74
N VAL A 118 -13.04 3.19 7.37
CA VAL A 118 -12.61 2.89 6.02
C VAL A 118 -11.34 2.05 5.99
N ARG A 119 -11.34 1.03 5.13
CA ARG A 119 -10.16 0.24 4.77
C ARG A 119 -10.02 0.24 3.25
N ALA A 120 -8.86 0.65 2.76
CA ALA A 120 -8.65 0.82 1.33
C ALA A 120 -7.26 0.33 0.91
N ALA A 121 -7.24 -0.60 -0.03
CA ALA A 121 -6.02 -1.04 -0.70
C ALA A 121 -5.94 -0.41 -2.10
N TYR A 122 -4.77 0.13 -2.39
CA TYR A 122 -4.35 0.57 -3.71
C TYR A 122 -3.27 -0.37 -4.24
N ASP A 123 -2.89 -0.21 -5.50
CA ASP A 123 -1.83 -1.03 -6.08
C ASP A 123 -0.52 -0.92 -5.28
N ALA A 124 -0.19 0.29 -4.80
CA ALA A 124 1.09 0.58 -4.17
C ALA A 124 1.07 0.95 -2.68
N CYS A 125 -0.11 1.19 -2.09
CA CYS A 125 -0.23 1.53 -0.69
C CYS A 125 -1.56 1.06 -0.08
N VAL A 126 -1.63 1.04 1.24
CA VAL A 126 -2.85 0.85 2.02
C VAL A 126 -3.13 2.11 2.80
N LEU A 127 -4.41 2.47 2.91
CA LEU A 127 -4.89 3.57 3.73
C LEU A 127 -6.08 3.06 4.56
N ARG A 128 -6.04 3.34 5.86
CA ARG A 128 -7.13 2.99 6.78
C ARG A 128 -7.36 4.13 7.75
N TYR A 129 -8.63 4.40 8.06
CA TYR A 129 -8.98 5.27 9.17
C TYR A 129 -10.27 4.79 9.86
N SER A 130 -10.44 5.13 11.13
CA SER A 130 -11.65 4.81 11.89
C SER A 130 -11.94 5.86 12.99
N PRO A 131 -13.19 5.98 13.46
CA PRO A 131 -13.47 6.61 14.75
C PRO A 131 -12.95 5.72 15.90
N PRO A 132 -13.08 6.14 17.17
CA PRO A 132 -12.83 5.29 18.30
C PRO A 132 -13.76 4.05 18.29
N PRO A 133 -13.30 2.90 18.81
CA PRO A 133 -11.98 2.66 19.39
C PRO A 133 -10.86 2.55 18.32
N SER A 134 -9.62 2.79 18.74
CA SER A 134 -8.46 2.65 17.84
C SER A 134 -8.30 1.22 17.35
N PHE A 135 -7.92 1.07 16.08
CA PHE A 135 -7.59 -0.22 15.47
C PHE A 135 -6.09 -0.54 15.48
N PHE A 136 -5.24 0.37 15.95
CA PHE A 136 -3.79 0.16 15.94
C PHE A 136 -3.39 -1.07 16.75
N SER A 137 -2.26 -1.67 16.35
CA SER A 137 -1.64 -2.79 17.03
C SER A 137 -2.49 -4.07 17.05
N THR A 138 -3.57 -4.12 16.27
CA THR A 138 -4.46 -5.28 16.14
C THR A 138 -4.51 -5.72 14.69
N ALA A 139 -4.28 -7.00 14.43
CA ALA A 139 -4.30 -7.55 13.08
C ALA A 139 -5.69 -7.43 12.45
N ASP A 140 -5.74 -6.84 11.24
CA ASP A 140 -6.90 -6.98 10.37
C ASP A 140 -6.75 -8.23 9.50
N LEU A 141 -7.74 -9.10 9.56
CA LEU A 141 -7.75 -10.35 8.82
C LEU A 141 -8.67 -10.28 7.58
N ALA A 142 -9.30 -9.13 7.34
CA ALA A 142 -10.12 -8.90 6.17
C ALA A 142 -9.24 -8.78 4.91
N VAL A 143 -9.58 -9.55 3.88
CA VAL A 143 -8.92 -9.42 2.56
C VAL A 143 -9.52 -8.22 1.84
N ASN A 144 -8.72 -7.20 1.58
CA ASN A 144 -9.15 -6.01 0.84
C ASN A 144 -8.89 -6.14 -0.66
N PHE A 145 -7.79 -6.77 -1.05
CA PHE A 145 -7.40 -6.85 -2.45
C PHE A 145 -6.64 -8.15 -2.75
N GLN A 146 -6.82 -8.67 -3.96
CA GLN A 146 -6.07 -9.85 -4.42
C GLN A 146 -5.64 -9.65 -5.87
N VAL A 147 -4.45 -10.17 -6.19
CA VAL A 147 -3.90 -10.19 -7.55
C VAL A 147 -3.61 -11.64 -7.92
N ARG A 148 -4.02 -12.06 -9.10
CA ARG A 148 -3.80 -13.41 -9.64
C ARG A 148 -2.90 -13.36 -10.85
N ALA A 149 -1.93 -14.27 -10.92
CA ALA A 149 -1.27 -14.57 -12.18
C ALA A 149 -2.24 -15.30 -13.11
N ILE A 150 -2.12 -15.06 -14.42
CA ILE A 150 -2.94 -15.72 -15.45
C ILE A 150 -2.31 -17.06 -15.88
N ALA A 151 -1.06 -17.30 -15.50
CA ALA A 151 -0.34 -18.54 -15.80
C ALA A 151 -0.59 -19.61 -14.73
N PHE A 152 -0.62 -20.86 -15.16
CA PHE A 152 -0.81 -22.03 -14.30
C PHE A 152 0.46 -22.86 -14.21
N ALA A 153 0.70 -23.43 -13.03
CA ALA A 153 1.83 -24.31 -12.79
C ALA A 153 1.65 -25.63 -13.56
N VAL A 154 2.75 -26.16 -14.09
CA VAL A 154 2.79 -27.47 -14.75
C VAL A 154 2.46 -28.58 -13.75
N ASP A 155 3.03 -28.49 -12.54
CA ASP A 155 2.70 -29.33 -11.40
C ASP A 155 2.21 -28.44 -10.24
N PRO A 156 0.88 -28.34 -10.03
CA PRO A 156 0.27 -27.55 -8.97
C PRO A 156 0.67 -27.97 -7.56
N ASP A 157 0.86 -29.27 -7.31
CA ASP A 157 1.19 -29.78 -5.97
C ASP A 157 2.63 -29.40 -5.59
N LYS A 158 3.57 -29.52 -6.54
CA LYS A 158 4.95 -29.04 -6.34
C LYS A 158 5.01 -27.54 -6.14
N MET A 159 4.22 -26.77 -6.91
CA MET A 159 4.14 -25.32 -6.73
C MET A 159 3.60 -24.98 -5.34
N LEU A 160 2.49 -25.63 -4.94
CA LEU A 160 1.88 -25.46 -3.63
C LEU A 160 2.87 -25.74 -2.49
N ASN A 161 3.58 -26.85 -2.56
CA ASN A 161 4.59 -27.20 -1.56
C ASN A 161 5.71 -26.15 -1.50
N ALA A 162 6.25 -25.73 -2.65
CA ALA A 162 7.33 -24.74 -2.70
C ALA A 162 6.91 -23.38 -2.10
N TRP A 163 5.79 -22.81 -2.54
CA TRP A 163 5.39 -21.48 -2.06
C TRP A 163 4.86 -21.52 -0.63
N LEU A 164 4.19 -22.59 -0.20
CA LEU A 164 3.66 -22.70 1.16
C LEU A 164 4.80 -22.77 2.18
N THR A 165 5.81 -23.60 1.94
CA THR A 165 7.01 -23.67 2.78
C THR A 165 7.71 -22.31 2.85
N LEU A 166 7.88 -21.65 1.71
CA LEU A 166 8.50 -20.32 1.65
C LEU A 166 7.69 -19.27 2.45
N MET A 167 6.38 -19.19 2.26
CA MET A 167 5.54 -18.21 2.93
C MET A 167 5.41 -18.48 4.44
N THR A 168 5.49 -19.73 4.88
CA THR A 168 5.58 -20.08 6.30
C THR A 168 6.87 -19.57 6.93
N ASP A 169 8.04 -19.73 6.28
CA ASP A 169 9.30 -19.16 6.75
C ASP A 169 9.25 -17.62 6.80
N LEU A 170 8.80 -17.00 5.70
CA LEU A 170 8.71 -15.55 5.60
C LEU A 170 7.77 -14.93 6.62
N THR A 171 6.74 -15.67 7.06
CA THR A 171 5.85 -15.22 8.14
C THR A 171 6.62 -14.95 9.43
N GLY A 172 7.45 -15.90 9.88
CA GLY A 172 8.27 -15.74 11.08
C GLY A 172 9.30 -14.61 10.92
N ARG A 173 9.98 -14.58 9.78
CA ARG A 173 11.01 -13.56 9.49
C ARG A 173 10.45 -12.15 9.43
N ALA A 174 9.30 -11.95 8.78
CA ALA A 174 8.63 -10.66 8.73
C ALA A 174 8.17 -10.21 10.12
N ALA A 175 7.59 -11.13 10.91
CA ALA A 175 7.15 -10.84 12.27
C ALA A 175 8.32 -10.43 13.21
N SER A 176 9.50 -11.00 13.04
CA SER A 176 10.70 -10.65 13.80
C SER A 176 11.45 -9.42 13.26
N SER A 177 11.20 -9.04 12.00
CA SER A 177 11.88 -7.91 11.36
C SER A 177 11.37 -6.55 11.89
N PRO A 178 12.25 -5.57 12.18
CA PRO A 178 11.84 -4.22 12.57
C PRO A 178 10.99 -3.49 11.52
N SER A 179 11.23 -3.76 10.23
CA SER A 179 10.44 -3.19 9.12
C SER A 179 9.14 -3.94 8.87
N ARG A 180 8.93 -5.07 9.56
CA ARG A 180 7.83 -6.01 9.34
C ARG A 180 7.75 -6.59 7.92
N VAL A 181 8.90 -6.67 7.25
CA VAL A 181 9.02 -7.18 5.88
C VAL A 181 10.06 -8.29 5.85
N ALA A 182 9.77 -9.35 5.09
CA ALA A 182 10.74 -10.35 4.67
C ALA A 182 10.45 -10.80 3.23
N ASN A 183 11.50 -11.14 2.49
CA ASN A 183 11.41 -11.79 1.20
C ASN A 183 12.53 -12.83 1.04
N ALA A 184 12.31 -13.78 0.13
CA ALA A 184 13.30 -14.76 -0.28
C ALA A 184 12.84 -15.47 -1.56
N THR A 185 13.73 -16.29 -2.10
CA THR A 185 13.46 -17.20 -3.22
C THR A 185 13.77 -18.63 -2.82
N THR A 186 13.03 -19.59 -3.37
CA THR A 186 13.33 -21.03 -3.26
C THR A 186 13.26 -21.69 -4.64
N PRO A 187 14.08 -22.71 -4.94
CA PRO A 187 13.95 -23.47 -6.18
C PRO A 187 12.57 -24.12 -6.34
N TYR A 188 12.04 -24.09 -7.55
CA TYR A 188 10.87 -24.86 -7.97
C TYR A 188 11.32 -26.28 -8.32
N ASP A 189 10.77 -27.28 -7.64
CA ASP A 189 11.10 -28.70 -7.88
C ASP A 189 12.61 -29.03 -7.81
N GLY A 190 13.36 -28.27 -7.00
CA GLY A 190 14.81 -28.45 -6.89
C GLY A 190 15.62 -27.96 -8.10
N ASP A 191 14.98 -27.39 -9.12
CA ASP A 191 15.67 -26.77 -10.26
C ASP A 191 16.15 -25.37 -9.87
N PRO A 192 17.48 -25.13 -9.77
CA PRO A 192 18.01 -23.81 -9.42
C PRO A 192 17.76 -22.74 -10.50
N ALA A 193 17.41 -23.12 -11.74
CA ALA A 193 17.06 -22.20 -12.81
C ALA A 193 15.61 -21.69 -12.72
N MET A 194 14.73 -22.40 -11.99
CA MET A 194 13.34 -22.01 -11.80
C MET A 194 13.12 -21.60 -10.34
N LEU A 195 12.87 -20.32 -10.08
CA LEU A 195 12.75 -19.79 -8.72
C LEU A 195 11.31 -19.37 -8.40
N VAL A 196 10.86 -19.74 -7.20
CA VAL A 196 9.65 -19.19 -6.57
C VAL A 196 10.06 -18.05 -5.65
N TYR A 197 9.52 -16.86 -5.89
CA TYR A 197 9.71 -15.69 -5.03
C TYR A 197 8.56 -15.54 -4.03
N GLY A 198 8.88 -15.10 -2.83
CA GLY A 198 7.90 -14.79 -1.79
C GLY A 198 8.23 -13.48 -1.09
N LEU A 199 7.18 -12.75 -0.70
CA LEU A 199 7.27 -11.54 0.13
C LEU A 199 6.14 -11.57 1.16
N ALA A 200 6.49 -11.30 2.41
CA ALA A 200 5.56 -11.12 3.51
C ALA A 200 5.77 -9.74 4.14
N GLN A 201 4.66 -9.04 4.40
CA GLN A 201 4.67 -7.70 4.97
C GLN A 201 3.50 -7.51 5.94
N CYS A 202 3.76 -6.90 7.10
CA CYS A 202 2.74 -6.35 7.99
C CYS A 202 2.86 -4.83 8.08
N THR A 203 1.82 -4.16 8.57
CA THR A 203 1.93 -2.78 9.02
C THR A 203 2.80 -2.70 10.28
N ARG A 204 3.58 -1.63 10.40
CA ARG A 204 4.60 -1.50 11.46
C ARG A 204 4.03 -1.18 12.85
N ASP A 205 2.73 -0.91 12.95
CA ASP A 205 2.03 -0.83 14.23
C ASP A 205 1.81 -2.20 14.89
N LEU A 206 1.89 -3.30 14.12
CA LEU A 206 1.73 -4.63 14.67
C LEU A 206 2.98 -5.11 15.40
N ASN A 207 2.78 -5.71 16.58
CA ASN A 207 3.82 -6.48 17.25
C ASN A 207 4.07 -7.82 16.51
N ALA A 208 5.08 -8.58 16.94
CA ALA A 208 5.43 -9.84 16.28
C ALA A 208 4.26 -10.86 16.27
N THR A 209 3.52 -10.95 17.38
CA THR A 209 2.37 -11.86 17.52
C THR A 209 1.24 -11.53 16.56
N GLU A 210 0.83 -10.26 16.52
CA GLU A 210 -0.25 -9.79 15.64
C GLU A 210 0.17 -9.82 14.16
N CYS A 211 1.44 -9.50 13.86
CA CYS A 211 1.97 -9.67 12.51
C CYS A 211 1.94 -11.14 12.07
N THR A 212 2.35 -12.07 12.95
CA THR A 212 2.29 -13.51 12.68
C THR A 212 0.85 -13.95 12.44
N ARG A 213 -0.08 -13.53 13.30
CA ARG A 213 -1.51 -13.83 13.18
C ARG A 213 -2.08 -13.36 11.84
N CYS A 214 -1.74 -12.13 11.42
CA CYS A 214 -2.14 -11.57 10.14
C CYS A 214 -1.60 -12.41 8.98
N LEU A 215 -0.29 -12.65 8.95
CA LEU A 215 0.36 -13.36 7.84
C LEU A 215 -0.08 -14.81 7.75
N VAL A 216 -0.24 -15.54 8.86
CA VAL A 216 -0.81 -16.90 8.86
C VAL A 216 -2.21 -16.90 8.24
N SER A 217 -3.05 -15.91 8.56
CA SER A 217 -4.37 -15.77 7.94
C SER A 217 -4.26 -15.53 6.44
N MET A 218 -3.38 -14.63 6.00
CA MET A 218 -3.17 -14.33 4.59
C MET A 218 -2.61 -15.52 3.80
N VAL A 219 -1.66 -16.28 4.35
CA VAL A 219 -1.17 -17.54 3.77
C VAL A 219 -2.31 -18.55 3.63
N GLY A 220 -3.17 -18.66 4.65
CA GLY A 220 -4.36 -19.50 4.59
C GLY A 220 -5.33 -19.07 3.48
N GLN A 221 -5.52 -17.76 3.28
CA GLN A 221 -6.34 -17.23 2.20
C GLN A 221 -5.69 -17.47 0.82
N LEU A 222 -4.37 -17.33 0.70
CA LEU A 222 -3.63 -17.65 -0.53
C LEU A 222 -3.88 -19.11 -0.90
N ARG A 223 -3.74 -20.03 0.05
CA ARG A 223 -3.97 -21.47 -0.20
C ARG A 223 -5.40 -21.79 -0.64
N ARG A 224 -6.40 -21.13 -0.03
CA ARG A 224 -7.82 -21.37 -0.39
C ARG A 224 -8.18 -20.82 -1.75
N ARG A 225 -7.56 -19.69 -2.12
CA ARG A 225 -7.94 -18.93 -3.30
C ARG A 225 -7.11 -19.28 -4.52
N PHE A 226 -5.86 -19.70 -4.35
CA PHE A 226 -4.89 -19.94 -5.42
C PHE A 226 -4.48 -21.41 -5.37
N THR A 227 -5.03 -22.21 -6.29
CA THR A 227 -4.80 -23.66 -6.31
C THR A 227 -3.79 -24.05 -7.38
N ASN A 228 -3.80 -23.34 -8.52
CA ASN A 228 -3.05 -23.76 -9.72
C ASN A 228 -2.21 -22.62 -10.30
N GLU A 229 -2.41 -21.38 -9.87
CA GLU A 229 -1.72 -20.22 -10.39
C GLU A 229 -0.23 -20.26 -10.05
N THR A 230 0.62 -19.81 -10.98
CA THR A 230 2.08 -19.71 -10.74
C THR A 230 2.46 -18.57 -9.79
N GLY A 231 1.49 -17.75 -9.39
CA GLY A 231 1.74 -16.63 -8.49
C GLY A 231 0.49 -15.82 -8.18
N GLY A 232 0.63 -14.94 -7.19
CA GLY A 232 -0.44 -14.08 -6.75
C GLY A 232 -0.07 -13.32 -5.48
N ALA A 233 -0.97 -12.43 -5.07
CA ALA A 233 -0.84 -11.70 -3.82
C ALA A 233 -2.21 -11.53 -3.17
N ILE A 234 -2.24 -11.54 -1.84
CA ILE A 234 -3.37 -11.09 -1.03
C ILE A 234 -2.88 -9.91 -0.20
N LYS A 235 -3.67 -8.85 -0.20
CA LYS A 235 -3.42 -7.62 0.54
C LYS A 235 -4.60 -7.35 1.46
N ALA A 236 -4.29 -7.19 2.75
CA ALA A 236 -5.21 -6.75 3.80
C ALA A 236 -5.02 -5.26 4.07
#